data_AF-A0A1M4Z2T9-F1
#
_entry.id   AF-A0A1M4Z2T9-F1
#
_cell.length_a   1.000
_cell.length_b   1.000
_cell.length_c   1.000
_cell.angle_alpha   90.00
_cell.angle_beta   90.00
_cell.angle_gamma   90.00
#
_symmetry.space_group_name_H-M   'P 1'
#
loop_
_entity.id
_entity.type
_entity.pdbx_description
1 polymer ?
#
loop_
_entity_poly.entity_id
_entity_poly.type
_entity_poly.pdbx_seq_one_letter_code
_entity_poly.pdbx_strand_id
1 'polypeptide(L)'
;MKSFSLYIFISVCCLLIVACSNKKTQKEQKKEQFENAFNSVEELQEKASEDTAFAKSKEYATQMERACIEMAKKTSDMNTNEKLLLEFEVALKALKQSTDRIKENPQLANDASFMEKTKAKVDKVREYQQNLKKAQLSSVEEKKFYELCHQ
;
A
#
# COMPACT_ATOMS: atom_id res chain seq x y z
N MET A 1 30.83 -10.30 -44.21
CA MET A 1 30.00 -9.35 -43.42
C MET A 1 28.78 -10.07 -42.85
N LYS A 2 28.91 -10.81 -41.73
CA LYS A 2 27.76 -11.47 -41.06
C LYS A 2 27.80 -11.37 -39.53
N SER A 3 28.94 -11.05 -38.93
CA SER A 3 29.11 -11.05 -37.47
C SER A 3 28.79 -9.71 -36.78
N PHE A 4 28.70 -8.60 -37.53
CA PHE A 4 28.48 -7.26 -36.95
C PHE A 4 27.02 -7.02 -36.52
N SER A 5 26.06 -7.69 -37.15
CA SER A 5 24.63 -7.52 -36.88
C SER A 5 24.17 -8.27 -35.62
N LEU A 6 24.81 -9.40 -35.29
CA LEU A 6 24.46 -10.22 -34.12
C LEU A 6 24.88 -9.57 -32.79
N TYR A 7 26.03 -8.88 -32.77
CA TYR A 7 26.55 -8.18 -31.58
C TYR A 7 25.69 -6.97 -31.18
N ILE A 8 25.17 -6.24 -32.18
CA ILE A 8 24.27 -5.10 -31.93
C ILE A 8 22.94 -5.59 -31.34
N PHE A 9 22.41 -6.69 -31.84
CA PHE A 9 21.16 -7.28 -31.34
C PHE A 9 21.28 -7.76 -29.89
N ILE A 10 22.39 -8.43 -29.54
CA ILE A 10 22.66 -8.88 -28.17
C ILE A 10 22.88 -7.69 -27.22
N SER A 11 23.59 -6.64 -27.66
CA SER A 11 23.82 -5.42 -26.86
C SER A 11 22.53 -4.66 -26.54
N VAL A 12 21.63 -4.52 -27.53
CA VAL A 12 20.32 -3.88 -27.35
C VAL A 12 19.42 -4.72 -26.44
N CYS A 13 19.41 -6.05 -26.57
CA CYS A 13 18.66 -6.93 -25.67
C CYS A 13 19.16 -6.85 -24.21
N CYS A 14 20.48 -6.80 -23.98
CA CYS A 14 21.04 -6.65 -22.64
C CYS A 14 20.68 -5.29 -22.00
N LEU A 15 20.69 -4.19 -22.77
CA LEU A 15 20.27 -2.87 -22.29
C LEU A 15 18.77 -2.83 -21.94
N LEU A 16 17.92 -3.50 -22.73
CA LEU A 16 16.49 -3.62 -22.45
C LEU A 16 16.20 -4.46 -21.19
N ILE A 17 16.95 -5.54 -20.96
CA ILE A 17 16.81 -6.36 -19.75
C ILE A 17 17.20 -5.57 -18.49
N VAL A 18 18.28 -4.78 -18.54
CA VAL A 18 18.69 -3.91 -17.42
C VAL A 18 17.67 -2.78 -17.19
N ALA A 19 17.12 -2.19 -18.26
CA ALA A 19 16.07 -1.17 -18.16
C ALA A 19 14.74 -1.71 -17.60
N CYS A 20 14.38 -2.97 -17.90
CA CYS A 20 13.21 -3.64 -17.33
C CYS A 20 13.39 -4.00 -15.86
N SER A 21 14.59 -4.48 -15.46
CA SER A 21 14.89 -4.78 -14.06
C SER A 21 14.88 -3.54 -13.18
N ASN A 22 15.42 -2.42 -13.66
CA ASN A 22 15.50 -1.17 -12.88
C ASN A 22 14.12 -0.55 -12.61
N LYS A 23 13.17 -0.68 -13.54
CA LYS A 23 11.77 -0.23 -13.35
C LYS A 23 11.02 -1.06 -12.31
N LYS A 24 11.31 -2.37 -12.21
CA LYS A 24 10.69 -3.26 -11.24
C LYS A 24 11.12 -2.90 -9.81
N THR A 25 12.42 -2.68 -9.61
CA THR A 25 13.00 -2.25 -8.32
C THR A 25 12.46 -0.88 -7.86
N GLN A 26 12.32 0.10 -8.77
CA GLN A 26 11.74 1.40 -8.41
C GLN A 26 10.26 1.32 -8.02
N LYS A 27 9.47 0.45 -8.67
CA LYS A 27 8.04 0.28 -8.36
C LYS A 27 7.84 -0.37 -6.99
N GLU A 28 8.67 -1.36 -6.66
CA GLU A 28 8.68 -2.02 -5.34
C GLU A 28 9.14 -1.06 -4.23
N GLN A 29 10.20 -0.26 -4.46
CA GLN A 29 10.65 0.75 -3.49
C GLN A 29 9.61 1.86 -3.26
N LYS A 30 8.93 2.34 -4.31
CA LYS A 30 7.85 3.33 -4.18
C LYS A 30 6.68 2.77 -3.37
N LYS A 31 6.38 1.48 -3.53
CA LYS A 31 5.32 0.79 -2.79
C LYS A 31 5.68 0.62 -1.32
N GLU A 32 6.90 0.18 -1.00
CA GLU A 32 7.39 0.06 0.37
C GLU A 32 7.40 1.42 1.11
N GLN A 33 7.83 2.48 0.44
CA GLN A 33 7.80 3.83 1.03
C GLN A 33 6.38 4.36 1.25
N PHE A 34 5.44 4.05 0.34
CA PHE A 34 4.03 4.36 0.55
C PHE A 34 3.44 3.56 1.72
N GLU A 35 3.78 2.27 1.82
CA GLU A 35 3.40 1.40 2.94
C GLU A 35 3.90 1.98 4.27
N ASN A 36 5.15 2.42 4.34
CA ASN A 36 5.71 3.05 5.53
C ASN A 36 5.01 4.36 5.90
N ALA A 37 4.73 5.22 4.91
CA ALA A 37 4.01 6.48 5.15
C ALA A 37 2.56 6.23 5.61
N PHE A 38 1.88 5.24 5.01
CA PHE A 38 0.52 4.85 5.40
C PHE A 38 0.49 4.26 6.82
N ASN A 39 1.42 3.36 7.15
CA ASN A 39 1.55 2.79 8.49
C ASN A 39 1.84 3.89 9.52
N SER A 40 2.68 4.87 9.18
CA SER A 40 2.95 6.02 10.04
C SER A 40 1.70 6.86 10.30
N VAL A 41 0.83 7.06 9.29
CA VAL A 41 -0.47 7.71 9.50
C VAL A 41 -1.35 6.91 10.45
N GLU A 42 -1.41 5.59 10.29
CA GLU A 42 -2.20 4.70 11.16
C GLU A 42 -1.69 4.76 12.61
N GLU A 43 -0.38 4.68 12.83
CA GLU A 43 0.25 4.80 14.15
C GLU A 43 0.00 6.18 14.79
N LEU A 44 0.08 7.26 14.00
CA LEU A 44 -0.22 8.60 14.48
C LEU A 44 -1.68 8.75 14.89
N GLN A 45 -2.60 8.18 14.10
CA GLN A 45 -4.03 8.18 14.41
C GLN A 45 -4.35 7.33 15.64
N GLU A 46 -3.71 6.17 15.77
CA GLU A 46 -3.84 5.29 16.93
C GLU A 46 -3.37 6.02 18.20
N LYS A 47 -2.16 6.60 18.17
CA LYS A 47 -1.65 7.40 19.29
C LYS A 47 -2.54 8.59 19.63
N ALA A 48 -3.11 9.28 18.62
CA ALA A 48 -4.05 10.37 18.84
C ALA A 48 -5.39 9.89 19.42
N SER A 49 -5.82 8.67 19.12
CA SER A 49 -7.03 8.09 19.72
C SER A 49 -6.84 7.72 21.19
N GLU A 50 -5.62 7.36 21.57
CA GLU A 50 -5.26 6.98 22.94
C GLU A 50 -4.88 8.19 23.82
N ASP A 51 -4.29 9.23 23.22
CA ASP A 51 -3.83 10.45 23.91
C ASP A 51 -4.48 11.72 23.31
N THR A 52 -5.49 12.24 24.02
CA THR A 52 -6.21 13.46 23.62
C THR A 52 -5.33 14.72 23.63
N ALA A 53 -4.28 14.77 24.47
CA ALA A 53 -3.35 15.90 24.48
C ALA A 53 -2.43 15.83 23.26
N PHE A 54 -1.94 14.63 22.91
CA PHE A 54 -1.20 14.41 21.66
C PHE A 54 -2.05 14.75 20.43
N ALA A 55 -3.32 14.33 20.38
CA ALA A 55 -4.23 14.63 19.26
C ALA A 55 -4.39 16.14 18.99
N LYS A 56 -4.29 16.97 20.02
CA LYS A 56 -4.38 18.44 19.92
C LYS A 56 -3.01 19.12 19.77
N SER A 57 -1.93 18.34 19.77
CA SER A 57 -0.57 18.88 19.76
C SER A 57 -0.17 19.36 18.37
N LYS A 58 0.70 20.38 18.34
CA LYS A 58 1.37 20.83 17.10
C LYS A 58 2.25 19.72 16.51
N GLU A 59 2.76 18.83 17.35
CA GLU A 59 3.56 17.68 16.95
C GLU A 59 2.74 16.72 16.08
N TYR A 60 1.56 16.29 16.55
CA TYR A 60 0.65 15.44 15.77
C TYR A 60 0.29 16.08 14.43
N ALA A 61 -0.10 17.35 14.43
CA ALA A 61 -0.42 18.07 13.20
C ALA A 61 0.75 18.08 12.21
N THR A 62 1.96 18.34 12.69
CA THR A 62 3.18 18.39 11.84
C THR A 62 3.53 17.00 11.30
N GLN A 63 3.45 15.95 12.13
CA GLN A 63 3.76 14.60 11.70
C GLN A 63 2.74 14.06 10.70
N MET A 64 1.45 14.33 10.95
CA MET A 64 0.36 13.99 10.03
C MET A 64 0.53 14.72 8.69
N GLU A 65 0.81 16.03 8.71
CA GLU A 65 1.06 16.81 7.49
C GLU A 65 2.23 16.25 6.68
N ARG A 66 3.34 15.90 7.34
CA ARG A 66 4.50 15.29 6.67
C ARG A 66 4.16 13.96 6.02
N ALA A 67 3.45 13.08 6.73
CA ALA A 67 3.05 11.79 6.21
C ALA A 67 2.08 11.93 5.03
N CYS A 68 1.13 12.86 5.11
CA CYS A 68 0.23 13.21 4.00
C CYS A 68 0.99 13.76 2.78
N ILE A 69 1.97 14.65 2.98
CA ILE A 69 2.81 15.18 1.89
C ILE A 69 3.61 14.05 1.24
N GLU A 70 4.15 13.12 2.03
CA GLU A 70 4.90 11.99 1.49
C GLU A 70 4.01 11.06 0.66
N MET A 71 2.83 10.69 1.17
CA MET A 71 1.83 9.94 0.41
C MET A 71 1.42 10.66 -0.88
N ALA A 72 1.16 11.98 -0.81
CA ALA A 72 0.79 12.79 -1.97
C ALA A 72 1.91 12.83 -3.02
N LYS A 73 3.17 12.97 -2.60
CA LYS A 73 4.33 12.94 -3.49
C LYS A 73 4.51 11.59 -4.16
N LYS A 74 4.21 10.48 -3.48
CA LYS A 74 4.36 9.13 -4.04
C LYS A 74 3.23 8.73 -4.97
N THR A 75 2.05 9.33 -4.76
CA THR A 75 0.85 9.08 -5.54
C THR A 75 0.56 10.17 -6.57
N SER A 76 1.44 11.17 -6.76
CA SER A 76 1.20 12.31 -7.64
C SER A 76 0.87 11.92 -9.08
N ASP A 77 1.51 10.85 -9.56
CA ASP A 77 1.41 10.38 -10.94
C ASP A 77 0.32 9.31 -11.11
N MET A 78 -0.34 8.92 -10.01
CA MET A 78 -1.38 7.91 -10.00
C MET A 78 -2.74 8.57 -10.26
N ASN A 79 -3.55 7.92 -11.07
CA ASN A 79 -4.95 8.28 -11.19
C ASN A 79 -5.73 7.90 -9.91
N THR A 80 -6.98 8.36 -9.79
CA THR A 80 -7.82 8.10 -8.61
C THR A 80 -8.02 6.61 -8.31
N ASN A 81 -8.21 5.78 -9.34
CA ASN A 81 -8.42 4.34 -9.18
C ASN A 81 -7.13 3.64 -8.77
N GLU A 82 -5.99 4.03 -9.32
CA GLU A 82 -4.68 3.49 -8.94
C GLU A 82 -4.35 3.77 -7.48
N LYS A 83 -4.69 4.98 -6.99
CA LYS A 83 -4.58 5.33 -5.57
C LYS A 83 -5.49 4.44 -4.72
N LEU A 84 -6.76 4.32 -5.10
CA LEU A 84 -7.73 3.52 -4.37
C LEU A 84 -7.35 2.04 -4.32
N LEU A 85 -6.78 1.49 -5.41
CA LEU A 85 -6.24 0.13 -5.46
C LEU A 85 -5.02 -0.06 -4.56
N LEU A 86 -4.15 0.95 -4.48
CA LEU A 86 -2.99 0.92 -3.59
C LEU A 86 -3.43 0.96 -2.12
N GLU A 87 -4.36 1.85 -1.76
CA GLU A 87 -4.92 1.94 -0.41
C GLU A 87 -5.63 0.62 -0.01
N PHE A 88 -6.39 0.02 -0.93
CA PHE A 88 -7.01 -1.29 -0.70
C PHE A 88 -5.97 -2.39 -0.45
N GLU A 89 -4.91 -2.44 -1.26
CA GLU A 89 -3.82 -3.41 -1.11
C GLU A 89 -3.11 -3.27 0.25
N VAL A 90 -2.85 -2.04 0.70
CA VAL A 90 -2.24 -1.78 2.00
C VAL A 90 -3.19 -2.19 3.14
N ALA A 91 -4.47 -1.86 3.04
CA ALA A 91 -5.46 -2.26 4.04
C ALA A 91 -5.59 -3.79 4.18
N LEU A 92 -5.57 -4.52 3.06
CA LEU A 92 -5.56 -5.99 3.06
C LEU A 92 -4.32 -6.55 3.78
N LYS A 93 -3.14 -5.97 3.54
CA LYS A 93 -1.90 -6.37 4.23
C LYS A 93 -1.99 -6.14 5.74
N ALA A 94 -2.47 -4.98 6.18
CA ALA A 94 -2.63 -4.67 7.61
C ALA A 94 -3.63 -5.63 8.30
N LEU A 95 -4.72 -5.97 7.62
CA LEU A 95 -5.68 -6.97 8.11
C LEU A 95 -5.05 -8.37 8.18
N LYS A 96 -4.29 -8.76 7.16
CA LYS A 96 -3.58 -10.04 7.12
C LYS A 96 -2.58 -10.17 8.27
N GLN A 97 -1.78 -9.13 8.51
CA GLN A 97 -0.85 -9.08 9.65
C GLN A 97 -1.59 -9.26 10.99
N SER A 98 -2.75 -8.64 11.15
CA SER A 98 -3.56 -8.80 12.38
C SER A 98 -4.07 -10.24 12.52
N THR A 99 -4.50 -10.85 11.42
CA THR A 99 -4.96 -12.25 11.39
C THR A 99 -3.82 -13.23 11.66
N ASP A 100 -2.63 -12.98 11.10
CA ASP A 100 -1.45 -13.82 11.32
C ASP A 100 -0.98 -13.73 12.78
N ARG A 101 -1.05 -12.56 13.42
CA ARG A 101 -0.82 -12.43 14.87
C ARG A 101 -1.80 -13.25 15.71
N ILE A 102 -3.07 -13.33 15.32
CA ILE A 102 -4.04 -14.22 16.00
C ILE A 102 -3.66 -15.69 15.82
N LYS A 103 -3.20 -16.10 14.63
CA LYS A 103 -2.75 -17.49 14.40
C LYS A 103 -1.55 -17.85 15.26
N GLU A 104 -0.59 -16.93 15.40
CA GLU A 104 0.61 -17.10 16.21
C GLU A 104 0.32 -17.05 17.72
N ASN A 105 -0.63 -16.21 18.14
CA ASN A 105 -1.09 -16.11 19.51
C ASN A 105 -2.63 -16.09 19.58
N PRO A 106 -3.27 -17.27 19.65
CA PRO A 106 -4.74 -17.38 19.67
C PRO A 106 -5.42 -16.67 20.83
N GLN A 107 -4.71 -16.34 21.91
CA GLN A 107 -5.28 -15.60 23.04
C GLN A 107 -5.66 -14.17 22.67
N LEU A 108 -5.04 -13.59 21.63
CA LEU A 108 -5.39 -12.26 21.11
C LEU A 108 -6.83 -12.19 20.59
N ALA A 109 -7.44 -13.32 20.20
CA ALA A 109 -8.84 -13.36 19.82
C ALA A 109 -9.80 -13.01 20.96
N ASN A 110 -9.35 -13.12 22.21
CA ASN A 110 -10.11 -12.76 23.41
C ASN A 110 -9.74 -11.37 23.95
N ASP A 111 -8.72 -10.72 23.38
CA ASP A 111 -8.34 -9.36 23.76
C ASP A 111 -9.29 -8.36 23.06
N ALA A 112 -10.12 -7.69 23.86
CA ALA A 112 -11.13 -6.77 23.34
C ALA A 112 -10.52 -5.58 22.57
N SER A 113 -9.42 -5.02 23.06
CA SER A 113 -8.75 -3.87 22.42
C SER A 113 -8.14 -4.29 21.08
N PHE A 114 -7.47 -5.44 21.05
CA PHE A 114 -6.91 -5.99 19.83
C PHE A 114 -8.00 -6.31 18.79
N MET A 115 -9.12 -6.89 19.23
CA MET A 115 -10.23 -7.25 18.35
C MET A 115 -10.99 -6.02 17.83
N GLU A 116 -11.10 -4.95 18.62
CA GLU A 116 -11.65 -3.67 18.16
C GLU A 116 -10.79 -3.05 17.05
N LYS A 117 -9.46 -3.02 17.23
CA LYS A 117 -8.51 -2.57 16.20
C LYS A 117 -8.57 -3.44 14.95
N THR A 118 -8.70 -4.76 15.12
CA THR A 118 -8.85 -5.70 13.99
C THR A 118 -10.16 -5.47 13.24
N LYS A 119 -11.27 -5.20 13.95
CA LYS A 119 -12.55 -4.86 13.35
C LYS A 119 -12.49 -3.56 12.54
N ALA A 120 -11.84 -2.52 13.06
CA ALA A 120 -11.65 -1.27 12.32
C ALA A 120 -10.91 -1.50 10.98
N LYS A 121 -9.90 -2.38 10.97
CA LYS A 121 -9.21 -2.79 9.73
C LYS A 121 -10.13 -3.53 8.75
N VAL A 122 -10.97 -4.44 9.25
CA VAL A 122 -11.99 -5.13 8.42
C VAL A 122 -12.96 -4.12 7.79
N ASP A 123 -13.44 -3.15 8.56
CA ASP A 123 -14.39 -2.16 8.08
C ASP A 123 -13.74 -1.25 7.02
N LYS A 124 -12.46 -0.87 7.20
CA LYS A 124 -11.69 -0.10 6.22
C LYS A 124 -11.45 -0.87 4.91
N VAL A 125 -11.11 -2.17 4.98
CA VAL A 125 -11.03 -3.05 3.80
C VAL A 125 -12.37 -3.11 3.06
N ARG A 126 -13.47 -3.26 3.81
CA ARG A 126 -14.82 -3.32 3.21
C ARG A 126 -15.18 -2.01 2.52
N GLU A 127 -14.87 -0.87 3.13
CA GLU A 127 -15.09 0.46 2.55
C GLU A 127 -14.36 0.60 1.21
N TYR A 128 -13.05 0.33 1.18
CA TYR A 128 -12.27 0.39 -0.06
C TYR A 128 -12.78 -0.57 -1.13
N GLN A 129 -13.14 -1.80 -0.74
CA GLN A 129 -13.72 -2.77 -1.66
C GLN A 129 -15.03 -2.27 -2.28
N GLN A 130 -15.90 -1.65 -1.48
CA GLN A 130 -17.16 -1.07 -1.97
C GLN A 130 -16.91 0.12 -2.91
N ASN A 131 -15.93 0.96 -2.60
CA ASN A 131 -15.55 2.09 -3.45
C ASN A 131 -14.98 1.60 -4.79
N LEU A 132 -14.13 0.57 -4.79
CA LEU A 132 -13.59 -0.04 -6.01
C LEU A 132 -14.65 -0.71 -6.87
N LYS A 133 -15.65 -1.37 -6.26
CA LYS A 133 -16.80 -1.97 -6.99
C LYS A 133 -17.67 -0.93 -7.70
N LYS A 134 -17.68 0.32 -7.23
CA LYS A 134 -18.45 1.42 -7.82
C LYS A 134 -17.60 2.27 -8.78
N ALA A 135 -16.28 2.11 -8.77
CA ALA A 135 -15.37 2.85 -9.61
C ALA A 135 -15.43 2.33 -11.06
N GLN A 136 -15.25 3.22 -12.03
CA GLN A 136 -15.04 2.84 -13.43
C GLN A 136 -13.57 2.46 -13.61
N LEU A 137 -13.26 1.20 -13.34
CA LEU A 137 -11.92 0.66 -13.48
C LEU A 137 -11.62 0.33 -14.96
N SER A 138 -10.39 0.60 -15.38
CA SER A 138 -9.87 0.06 -16.64
C SER A 138 -9.65 -1.45 -16.53
N SER A 139 -9.55 -2.17 -17.66
CA SER A 139 -9.34 -3.62 -17.66
C SER A 139 -8.10 -4.07 -16.85
N VAL A 140 -7.04 -3.27 -16.86
CA VAL A 140 -5.83 -3.56 -16.07
C VAL A 140 -6.10 -3.40 -14.56
N GLU A 141 -6.85 -2.37 -14.18
CA GLU A 141 -7.25 -2.09 -12.80
C GLU A 141 -8.25 -3.13 -12.28
N GLU A 142 -9.20 -3.57 -13.10
CA GLU A 142 -10.15 -4.65 -12.76
C GLU A 142 -9.41 -5.96 -12.48
N LYS A 143 -8.44 -6.31 -13.34
CA LYS A 143 -7.61 -7.49 -13.12
C LYS A 143 -6.85 -7.41 -11.79
N LYS A 144 -6.23 -6.26 -11.51
CA LYS A 144 -5.53 -6.04 -10.23
C LYS A 144 -6.49 -6.16 -9.04
N PHE A 145 -7.68 -5.56 -9.14
CA PHE A 145 -8.69 -5.65 -8.08
C PHE A 145 -9.12 -7.09 -7.81
N TYR A 146 -9.36 -7.85 -8.88
CA TYR A 146 -9.70 -9.26 -8.80
C TYR A 146 -8.59 -10.07 -8.13
N GLU A 147 -7.34 -9.87 -8.53
CA GLU A 147 -6.17 -10.51 -7.91
C GLU A 147 -6.10 -10.23 -6.40
N LEU A 148 -6.31 -8.97 -5.99
CA LEU A 148 -6.28 -8.58 -4.58
C LEU A 148 -7.42 -9.20 -3.76
N CYS A 149 -8.60 -9.41 -4.36
CA CYS A 149 -9.75 -10.01 -3.68
C CYS A 149 -9.64 -11.53 -3.46
N HIS A 150 -8.67 -12.20 -4.11
CA HIS A 150 -8.51 -13.67 -4.08
C HIS A 150 -7.15 -14.11 -3.51
N GLN A 151 -6.42 -13.21 -2.83
CA GLN A 151 -5.20 -13.51 -2.06
C GLN A 151 -5.51 -13.94 -0.63
#